data_AF-A0A3B9UCT7-F1
#
_entry.id   AF-A0A3B9UCT7-F1
#
_cell.length_a   1.000
_cell.length_b   1.000
_cell.length_c   1.000
_cell.angle_alpha   90.00
_cell.angle_beta   90.00
_cell.angle_gamma   90.00
#
_symmetry.space_group_name_H-M   'P 1'
#
loop_
_entity.id
_entity.type
_entity.pdbx_description
1 polymer ?
#
loop_
_entity_poly.entity_id
_entity_poly.type
_entity_poly.pdbx_seq_one_letter_code
_entity_poly.pdbx_strand_id
1 'polypeptide(L)'
;MKQILRLIALALGFSAAAQTYYPITTLQYVSPSQLAACNDSSGFEGQIVRTVGIVVTPGNLSEVPSGSVQGGHRPFFFIVDTAAQGAAGAFRGMEVMGVYTNAQNQLVTLPNVEYLVAGDLIEFVGKVSTFNNGTQLEATSASSMTILGTRPVPTPATITVGALNDAQRVNIPTTGEQWENAFVEFQNVTVTEVISFGGNRISFNVVDAAGNKINVSDRFLAQ
;
A
#
# COMPACT_ATOMS: atom_id res chain seq x y z
N MET A 1 -25.97 -38.15 -29.45
CA MET A 1 -25.19 -36.90 -29.64
C MET A 1 -25.69 -35.70 -28.83
N LYS A 2 -26.98 -35.34 -28.84
CA LYS A 2 -27.49 -34.15 -28.11
C LYS A 2 -27.39 -34.22 -26.58
N GLN A 3 -27.35 -35.41 -25.97
CA GLN A 3 -27.20 -35.56 -24.51
C GLN A 3 -25.73 -35.56 -24.04
N ILE A 4 -24.80 -36.03 -24.88
CA ILE A 4 -23.36 -36.00 -24.59
C ILE A 4 -22.82 -34.56 -24.64
N LEU A 5 -23.34 -33.73 -25.56
CA LEU A 5 -23.00 -32.30 -25.62
C LEU A 5 -23.48 -31.51 -24.38
N ARG A 6 -24.55 -31.96 -23.71
CA ARG A 6 -25.07 -31.30 -22.49
C ARG A 6 -24.26 -31.63 -21.24
N LEU A 7 -23.64 -32.81 -21.15
CA LEU A 7 -22.73 -33.14 -20.05
C LEU A 7 -21.37 -32.43 -20.18
N ILE A 8 -20.88 -32.21 -21.40
CA ILE A 8 -19.62 -31.46 -21.62
C ILE A 8 -19.79 -29.97 -21.33
N ALA A 9 -20.97 -29.40 -21.60
CA ALA A 9 -21.27 -28.01 -21.25
C ALA A 9 -21.39 -27.78 -19.72
N LEU A 10 -21.74 -28.81 -18.95
CA LEU A 10 -21.84 -28.73 -17.48
C LEU A 10 -20.46 -28.91 -16.80
N ALA A 11 -19.53 -29.63 -17.44
CA ALA A 11 -18.16 -29.83 -16.93
C ALA A 11 -17.23 -28.63 -17.20
N LEU A 12 -17.58 -27.74 -18.13
CA LEU A 12 -16.83 -26.51 -18.44
C LEU A 12 -17.27 -25.30 -17.59
N GLY A 13 -18.26 -25.46 -16.70
CA GLY A 13 -18.92 -24.36 -16.00
C GLY A 13 -18.38 -24.00 -14.60
N PHE A 14 -17.35 -24.68 -14.09
CA PHE A 14 -16.94 -24.54 -12.68
C PHE A 14 -15.47 -24.13 -12.44
N SER A 15 -14.80 -23.53 -13.42
CA SER A 15 -13.49 -22.89 -13.20
C SER A 15 -13.60 -21.37 -13.07
N ALA A 16 -14.58 -20.88 -12.33
CA ALA A 16 -14.38 -19.62 -11.61
C ALA A 16 -13.47 -19.94 -10.42
N ALA A 17 -12.15 -19.93 -10.64
CA ALA A 17 -11.21 -20.00 -9.54
C ALA A 17 -11.49 -18.79 -8.64
N ALA A 18 -12.10 -19.03 -7.48
CA ALA A 18 -12.23 -18.02 -6.45
C ALA A 18 -10.81 -17.53 -6.15
N GLN A 19 -10.55 -16.24 -6.37
CA GLN A 19 -9.25 -15.67 -6.05
C GLN A 19 -9.01 -15.84 -4.55
N THR A 20 -7.91 -16.51 -4.21
CA THR A 20 -7.54 -16.78 -2.82
C THR A 20 -7.36 -15.46 -2.08
N TYR A 21 -8.01 -15.36 -0.92
CA TYR A 21 -7.85 -14.24 -0.01
C TYR A 21 -6.52 -14.37 0.74
N TYR A 22 -5.78 -13.27 0.84
CA TYR A 22 -4.57 -13.14 1.65
C TYR A 22 -4.67 -11.88 2.54
N PRO A 23 -4.41 -11.98 3.85
CA PRO A 23 -4.33 -10.81 4.72
C PRO A 23 -3.07 -10.00 4.37
N ILE A 24 -3.13 -8.67 4.57
CA ILE A 24 -2.02 -7.75 4.26
C ILE A 24 -0.73 -8.17 4.96
N THR A 25 -0.83 -8.60 6.22
CA THR A 25 0.28 -9.17 7.00
C THR A 25 1.01 -10.30 6.29
N THR A 26 0.30 -11.14 5.54
CA THR A 26 0.94 -12.20 4.75
C THR A 26 1.55 -11.66 3.47
N LEU A 27 0.91 -10.68 2.83
CA LEU A 27 1.42 -10.07 1.60
C LEU A 27 2.73 -9.30 1.84
N GLN A 28 2.84 -8.59 2.95
CA GLN A 28 4.01 -7.77 3.29
C GLN A 28 5.12 -8.53 4.03
N TYR A 29 4.85 -9.73 4.54
CA TYR A 29 5.84 -10.43 5.37
C TYR A 29 7.10 -10.80 4.59
N VAL A 30 8.24 -10.37 5.13
CA VAL A 30 9.59 -10.77 4.70
C VAL A 30 10.29 -11.46 5.86
N SER A 31 10.90 -12.61 5.62
CA SER A 31 11.59 -13.37 6.67
C SER A 31 12.94 -12.75 7.05
N PRO A 32 13.40 -12.93 8.31
CA PRO A 32 14.74 -12.49 8.72
C PRO A 32 15.88 -13.04 7.87
N SER A 33 15.74 -14.26 7.32
CA SER A 33 16.73 -14.85 6.42
C SER A 33 16.80 -14.16 5.07
N GLN A 34 15.66 -13.67 4.54
CA GLN A 34 15.64 -12.88 3.30
C GLN A 34 16.31 -11.52 3.55
N LEU A 35 15.99 -10.86 4.66
CA LEU A 35 16.59 -9.57 5.02
C LEU A 35 18.10 -9.68 5.25
N ALA A 36 18.57 -10.76 5.87
CA ALA A 36 20.00 -11.03 6.01
C ALA A 36 20.70 -11.27 4.65
N ALA A 37 19.95 -11.64 3.62
CA ALA A 37 20.42 -11.79 2.24
C ALA A 37 20.18 -10.54 1.38
N CYS A 38 19.83 -9.40 2.00
CA CYS A 38 19.48 -8.15 1.31
C CYS A 38 18.32 -8.31 0.31
N ASN A 39 17.33 -9.14 0.68
CA ASN A 39 16.10 -9.32 -0.08
C ASN A 39 14.90 -8.92 0.80
N ASP A 40 14.26 -7.83 0.41
CA ASP A 40 13.05 -7.24 0.99
C ASP A 40 11.81 -7.45 0.10
N SER A 41 11.92 -8.20 -1.00
CA SER A 41 10.80 -8.41 -1.90
C SER A 41 9.70 -9.27 -1.27
N SER A 42 8.45 -8.84 -1.45
CA SER A 42 7.28 -9.64 -1.11
C SER A 42 7.33 -11.02 -1.80
N GLY A 43 6.96 -12.07 -1.07
CA GLY A 43 6.81 -13.42 -1.64
C GLY A 43 5.67 -13.53 -2.68
N PHE A 44 4.87 -12.48 -2.83
CA PHE A 44 3.73 -12.39 -3.74
C PHE A 44 4.01 -11.52 -4.98
N GLU A 45 5.22 -10.98 -5.15
CA GLU A 45 5.57 -10.12 -6.29
C GLU A 45 5.10 -10.72 -7.63
N GLY A 46 4.36 -9.92 -8.40
CA GLY A 46 3.77 -10.30 -9.69
C GLY A 46 2.48 -11.10 -9.63
N GLN A 47 2.02 -11.55 -8.44
CA GLN A 47 0.81 -12.35 -8.30
C GLN A 47 -0.44 -11.48 -8.16
N ILE A 48 -1.57 -11.97 -8.70
CA ILE A 48 -2.89 -11.38 -8.45
C ILE A 48 -3.46 -11.96 -7.16
N VAL A 49 -3.76 -11.08 -6.21
CA VAL A 49 -4.28 -11.42 -4.89
C VAL A 49 -5.61 -10.73 -4.62
N ARG A 50 -6.38 -11.28 -3.69
CA ARG A 50 -7.54 -10.62 -3.07
C ARG A 50 -7.19 -10.32 -1.62
N THR A 51 -7.43 -9.10 -1.18
CA THR A 51 -7.25 -8.71 0.22
C THR A 51 -8.36 -7.76 0.67
N VAL A 52 -8.49 -7.60 1.99
CA VAL A 52 -9.41 -6.66 2.60
C VAL A 52 -8.61 -5.81 3.58
N GLY A 53 -8.78 -4.50 3.50
CA GLY A 53 -8.08 -3.55 4.36
C GLY A 53 -8.97 -2.37 4.76
N ILE A 54 -8.54 -1.66 5.79
CA ILE A 54 -9.21 -0.46 6.28
C ILE A 54 -8.40 0.75 5.83
N VAL A 55 -9.04 1.71 5.18
CA VAL A 55 -8.37 2.93 4.68
C VAL A 55 -7.79 3.74 5.83
N VAL A 56 -6.52 4.13 5.70
CA VAL A 56 -5.79 4.99 6.63
C VAL A 56 -5.77 6.43 6.12
N THR A 57 -5.34 6.62 4.88
CA THR A 57 -5.23 7.94 4.24
C THR A 57 -6.36 8.11 3.23
N PRO A 58 -7.15 9.21 3.27
CA PRO A 58 -8.17 9.47 2.28
C PRO A 58 -7.62 9.48 0.85
N GLY A 59 -8.40 8.97 -0.09
CA GLY A 59 -7.94 8.77 -1.47
C GLY A 59 -7.68 10.08 -2.23
N ASN A 60 -8.41 11.14 -1.88
CA ASN A 60 -8.22 12.49 -2.43
C ASN A 60 -7.07 13.28 -1.77
N LEU A 61 -6.50 12.75 -0.68
CA LEU A 61 -5.43 13.41 0.07
C LEU A 61 -4.09 12.73 -0.15
N SER A 62 -3.88 11.96 -1.22
CA SER A 62 -2.67 11.16 -1.37
C SER A 62 -2.24 10.99 -2.83
N GLU A 63 -2.59 11.99 -3.64
CA GLU A 63 -2.41 12.02 -5.08
C GLU A 63 -1.09 12.68 -5.48
N VAL A 64 -0.55 12.25 -6.62
CA VAL A 64 0.67 12.83 -7.24
C VAL A 64 0.34 13.34 -8.64
N PRO A 65 0.86 14.50 -9.10
CA PRO A 65 0.61 14.95 -10.46
C PRO A 65 1.19 13.94 -11.46
N SER A 66 0.44 13.61 -12.52
CA SER A 66 0.84 12.59 -13.46
C SER A 66 0.33 12.85 -14.87
N GLY A 67 1.24 13.23 -15.78
CA GLY A 67 0.90 13.41 -17.20
C GLY A 67 0.62 12.11 -17.95
N SER A 68 0.89 10.94 -17.35
CA SER A 68 0.62 9.63 -17.95
C SER A 68 -0.75 9.05 -17.57
N VAL A 69 -1.45 9.65 -16.63
CA VAL A 69 -2.79 9.23 -16.20
C VAL A 69 -3.82 10.20 -16.75
N GLN A 70 -4.89 9.67 -17.33
CA GLN A 70 -6.04 10.47 -17.72
C GLN A 70 -6.65 11.15 -16.49
N GLY A 71 -6.80 12.47 -16.54
CA GLY A 71 -7.18 13.27 -15.36
C GLY A 71 -5.99 13.98 -14.69
N GLY A 72 -4.75 13.70 -15.14
CA GLY A 72 -3.56 14.48 -14.78
C GLY A 72 -2.98 14.19 -13.40
N HIS A 73 -3.48 13.18 -12.69
CA HIS A 73 -3.03 12.81 -11.35
C HIS A 73 -3.10 11.29 -11.13
N ARG A 74 -2.34 10.79 -10.16
CA ARG A 74 -2.28 9.38 -9.77
C ARG A 74 -2.55 9.27 -8.25
N PRO A 75 -3.72 8.77 -7.85
CA PRO A 75 -4.03 8.53 -6.43
C PRO A 75 -3.20 7.36 -5.86
N PHE A 76 -2.73 7.50 -4.62
CA PHE A 76 -2.11 6.41 -3.85
C PHE A 76 -2.68 6.39 -2.44
N PHE A 77 -3.52 5.45 -2.08
CA PHE A 77 -4.07 5.39 -0.73
C PHE A 77 -3.46 4.22 0.04
N PHE A 78 -3.49 4.33 1.37
CA PHE A 78 -2.92 3.33 2.27
C PHE A 78 -4.03 2.62 3.01
N ILE A 79 -3.88 1.30 3.15
CA ILE A 79 -4.79 0.45 3.92
C ILE A 79 -4.02 -0.30 5.00
N VAL A 80 -4.70 -0.58 6.11
CA VAL A 80 -4.21 -1.44 7.18
C VAL A 80 -4.95 -2.78 7.20
N ASP A 81 -4.25 -3.85 7.59
CA ASP A 81 -4.83 -5.18 7.82
C ASP A 81 -6.06 -5.10 8.75
N THR A 82 -7.08 -5.91 8.46
CA THR A 82 -8.29 -6.01 9.29
C THR A 82 -8.06 -6.72 10.62
N ALA A 83 -6.94 -7.44 10.76
CA ALA A 83 -6.51 -8.04 12.01
C ALA A 83 -6.46 -7.01 13.15
N ALA A 84 -6.81 -7.45 14.37
CA ALA A 84 -6.90 -6.59 15.54
C ALA A 84 -7.70 -5.28 15.31
N GLN A 85 -8.77 -5.35 14.49
CA GLN A 85 -9.65 -4.23 14.17
C GLN A 85 -8.95 -3.02 13.50
N GLY A 86 -7.91 -3.26 12.70
CA GLY A 86 -7.19 -2.16 12.04
C GLY A 86 -6.13 -1.50 12.89
N ALA A 87 -5.73 -2.11 14.01
CA ALA A 87 -4.58 -1.65 14.77
C ALA A 87 -3.31 -1.78 13.91
N ALA A 88 -2.63 -0.66 13.68
CA ALA A 88 -1.35 -0.63 12.98
C ALA A 88 -0.30 -1.49 13.70
N GLY A 89 0.69 -1.96 12.95
CA GLY A 89 1.71 -2.86 13.48
C GLY A 89 2.57 -3.48 12.37
N ALA A 90 3.49 -4.35 12.79
CA ALA A 90 4.41 -5.06 11.91
C ALA A 90 3.71 -5.73 10.72
N PHE A 91 4.14 -5.38 9.52
CA PHE A 91 3.69 -5.87 8.21
C PHE A 91 2.20 -5.59 7.92
N ARG A 92 1.56 -4.65 8.62
CA ARG A 92 0.09 -4.44 8.49
C ARG A 92 -0.30 -3.39 7.46
N GLY A 93 0.65 -2.62 6.93
CA GLY A 93 0.37 -1.52 6.00
C GLY A 93 0.57 -1.92 4.55
N MET A 94 -0.28 -1.41 3.66
CA MET A 94 -0.18 -1.65 2.22
C MET A 94 -0.47 -0.35 1.46
N GLU A 95 0.41 0.01 0.52
CA GLU A 95 0.14 1.05 -0.47
C GLU A 95 -0.71 0.48 -1.62
N VAL A 96 -1.70 1.24 -2.07
CA VAL A 96 -2.52 0.90 -3.24
C VAL A 96 -2.39 1.98 -4.29
N MET A 97 -1.96 1.58 -5.49
CA MET A 97 -1.95 2.45 -6.65
C MET A 97 -3.38 2.56 -7.21
N GLY A 98 -3.99 3.73 -7.05
CA GLY A 98 -5.39 4.01 -7.38
C GLY A 98 -5.70 4.18 -8.88
N VAL A 99 -4.93 3.55 -9.76
CA VAL A 99 -5.13 3.61 -11.22
C VAL A 99 -5.08 2.21 -11.84
N TYR A 100 -5.74 2.03 -12.98
CA TYR A 100 -5.67 0.81 -13.78
C TYR A 100 -5.52 1.14 -15.27
N THR A 101 -5.05 0.17 -16.04
CA THR A 101 -5.01 0.28 -17.51
C THR A 101 -6.34 -0.17 -18.10
N ASN A 102 -7.04 0.75 -18.79
CA ASN A 102 -8.32 0.45 -19.42
C ASN A 102 -8.17 -0.37 -20.73
N ALA A 103 -9.30 -0.74 -21.35
CA ALA A 103 -9.32 -1.51 -22.59
C ALA A 103 -8.67 -0.79 -23.79
N GLN A 104 -8.49 0.53 -23.70
CA GLN A 104 -7.81 1.37 -24.69
C GLN A 104 -6.31 1.55 -24.38
N ASN A 105 -5.77 0.78 -23.43
CA ASN A 105 -4.39 0.86 -22.98
C ASN A 105 -3.99 2.24 -22.41
N GLN A 106 -4.93 2.91 -21.74
CA GLN A 106 -4.73 4.18 -21.06
C GLN A 106 -4.78 3.97 -19.54
N LEU A 107 -3.89 4.65 -18.80
CA LEU A 107 -4.00 4.70 -17.35
C LEU A 107 -5.12 5.66 -16.94
N VAL A 108 -6.05 5.16 -16.14
CA VAL A 108 -7.19 5.93 -15.63
C VAL A 108 -7.37 5.64 -14.14
N THR A 109 -7.97 6.58 -13.41
CA THR A 109 -8.23 6.42 -11.98
C THR A 109 -9.27 5.32 -11.72
N LEU A 110 -9.12 4.64 -10.58
CA LEU A 110 -10.14 3.73 -10.09
C LEU A 110 -11.45 4.48 -9.80
N PRO A 111 -12.61 3.95 -10.18
CA PRO A 111 -13.88 4.53 -9.79
C PRO A 111 -13.97 4.69 -8.27
N ASN A 112 -14.43 5.85 -7.82
CA ASN A 112 -14.65 6.20 -6.41
C ASN A 112 -13.42 6.29 -5.50
N VAL A 113 -12.20 6.18 -6.04
CA VAL A 113 -10.97 6.25 -5.22
C VAL A 113 -10.87 7.56 -4.43
N GLU A 114 -11.27 8.67 -5.03
CA GLU A 114 -11.25 10.00 -4.39
C GLU A 114 -12.31 10.14 -3.27
N TYR A 115 -13.31 9.26 -3.21
CA TYR A 115 -14.33 9.26 -2.16
C TYR A 115 -13.93 8.44 -0.93
N LEU A 116 -12.81 7.71 -0.98
CA LEU A 116 -12.31 6.94 0.16
C LEU A 116 -11.98 7.86 1.32
N VAL A 117 -12.50 7.52 2.50
CA VAL A 117 -12.18 8.19 3.76
C VAL A 117 -11.56 7.20 4.75
N ALA A 118 -10.81 7.72 5.71
CA ALA A 118 -10.21 6.88 6.75
C ALA A 118 -11.31 6.09 7.50
N GLY A 119 -11.09 4.78 7.68
CA GLY A 119 -12.08 3.86 8.26
C GLY A 119 -12.94 3.11 7.23
N ASP A 120 -12.92 3.46 5.94
CA ASP A 120 -13.59 2.65 4.92
C ASP A 120 -12.99 1.24 4.87
N LEU A 121 -13.84 0.22 4.89
CA LEU A 121 -13.46 -1.17 4.70
C LEU A 121 -13.57 -1.49 3.22
N ILE A 122 -12.45 -1.82 2.58
CA ILE A 122 -12.41 -2.13 1.16
C ILE A 122 -11.96 -3.56 0.90
N GLU A 123 -12.54 -4.19 -0.10
CA GLU A 123 -11.91 -5.30 -0.80
C GLU A 123 -11.08 -4.76 -1.96
N PHE A 124 -9.88 -5.33 -2.12
CA PHE A 124 -9.03 -5.06 -3.26
C PHE A 124 -8.60 -6.36 -3.95
N VAL A 125 -8.71 -6.37 -5.28
CA VAL A 125 -8.23 -7.43 -6.17
C VAL A 125 -7.23 -6.81 -7.14
N GLY A 126 -5.97 -7.17 -6.98
CA GLY A 126 -4.91 -6.55 -7.75
C GLY A 126 -3.61 -7.34 -7.74
N LYS A 127 -2.64 -6.84 -8.49
CA LYS A 127 -1.31 -7.41 -8.59
C LYS A 127 -0.43 -6.84 -7.48
N VAL A 128 0.26 -7.68 -6.73
CA VAL A 128 1.36 -7.23 -5.87
C VAL A 128 2.53 -6.85 -6.78
N SER A 129 3.04 -5.63 -6.64
CA SER A 129 4.20 -5.17 -7.39
C SER A 129 5.10 -4.26 -6.56
N THR A 130 6.24 -3.89 -7.13
CA THR A 130 7.15 -2.90 -6.53
C THR A 130 7.18 -1.60 -7.34
N PHE A 131 7.11 -0.45 -6.66
CA PHE A 131 7.35 0.87 -7.23
C PHE A 131 8.30 1.68 -6.34
N ASN A 132 9.39 2.21 -6.90
CA ASN A 132 10.44 2.91 -6.14
C ASN A 132 10.95 2.15 -4.91
N ASN A 133 11.10 0.83 -5.05
CA ASN A 133 11.51 -0.10 -3.97
C ASN A 133 10.52 -0.19 -2.79
N GLY A 134 9.26 0.18 -2.99
CA GLY A 134 8.18 -0.09 -2.03
C GLY A 134 7.16 -1.07 -2.62
N THR A 135 6.67 -1.99 -1.80
CA THR A 135 5.59 -2.91 -2.19
C THR A 135 4.28 -2.13 -2.38
N GLN A 136 3.52 -2.41 -3.43
CA GLN A 136 2.22 -1.80 -3.71
C GLN A 136 1.23 -2.79 -4.32
N LEU A 137 -0.05 -2.47 -4.27
CA LEU A 137 -1.10 -3.16 -5.02
C LEU A 137 -1.48 -2.35 -6.26
N GLU A 138 -1.38 -2.98 -7.43
CA GLU A 138 -1.84 -2.41 -8.70
C GLU A 138 -3.22 -2.95 -9.06
N ALA A 139 -4.14 -2.05 -9.39
CA ALA A 139 -5.42 -2.46 -9.93
C ALA A 139 -5.27 -3.08 -11.32
N THR A 140 -6.00 -4.18 -11.55
CA THR A 140 -6.05 -4.89 -12.83
C THR A 140 -7.26 -4.49 -13.66
N SER A 141 -8.26 -3.85 -13.06
CA SER A 141 -9.49 -3.43 -13.72
C SER A 141 -10.24 -2.35 -12.94
N ALA A 142 -11.28 -1.79 -13.55
CA ALA A 142 -12.20 -0.84 -12.89
C ALA A 142 -12.89 -1.42 -11.65
N SER A 143 -13.00 -2.75 -11.56
CA SER A 143 -13.64 -3.47 -10.44
C SER A 143 -12.63 -3.97 -9.40
N SER A 144 -11.37 -3.56 -9.49
CA SER A 144 -10.33 -3.97 -8.54
C SER A 144 -10.58 -3.49 -7.11
N MET A 145 -11.47 -2.54 -6.89
CA MET A 145 -11.79 -2.01 -5.58
C MET A 145 -13.29 -2.02 -5.34
N THR A 146 -13.70 -2.46 -4.15
CA THR A 146 -15.09 -2.40 -3.69
C THR A 146 -15.13 -1.93 -2.24
N ILE A 147 -15.95 -0.93 -1.94
CA ILE A 147 -16.22 -0.51 -0.55
C ILE A 147 -17.25 -1.48 0.04
N LEU A 148 -16.86 -2.18 1.12
CA LEU A 148 -17.68 -3.17 1.81
C LEU A 148 -18.47 -2.57 2.97
N GLY A 149 -18.05 -1.41 3.48
CA GLY A 149 -18.66 -0.73 4.62
C GLY A 149 -17.62 0.11 5.36
N THR A 150 -17.81 0.31 6.66
CA THR A 150 -16.93 1.13 7.50
C THR A 150 -16.46 0.38 8.73
N ARG A 151 -15.31 0.79 9.26
CA ARG A 151 -14.69 0.34 10.51
C ARG A 151 -14.26 1.55 11.35
N PRO A 152 -13.92 1.35 12.64
CA PRO A 152 -13.22 2.39 13.38
C PRO A 152 -11.99 2.89 12.61
N VAL A 153 -11.76 4.19 12.67
CA VAL A 153 -10.59 4.81 12.04
C VAL A 153 -9.31 4.19 12.64
N PRO A 154 -8.38 3.69 11.81
CA PRO A 154 -7.11 3.15 12.29
C PRO A 154 -6.35 4.15 13.16
N THR A 155 -5.65 3.65 14.18
CA THR A 155 -4.72 4.43 15.00
C THR A 155 -3.28 4.04 14.68
N PRO A 156 -2.32 4.98 14.70
CA PRO A 156 -0.94 4.69 14.36
C PRO A 156 -0.25 3.83 15.43
N ALA A 157 0.79 3.09 15.02
CA ALA A 157 1.71 2.44 15.93
C ALA A 157 2.85 3.40 16.30
N THR A 158 3.09 3.60 17.60
CA THR A 158 4.25 4.38 18.04
C THR A 158 5.53 3.57 17.86
N ILE A 159 6.49 4.12 17.13
CA ILE A 159 7.81 3.50 16.89
C ILE A 159 8.94 4.50 17.11
N THR A 160 10.17 4.00 17.20
CA THR A 160 11.37 4.84 17.28
C THR A 160 11.99 5.04 15.90
N VAL A 161 12.68 6.16 15.69
CA VAL A 161 13.44 6.39 14.45
C VAL A 161 14.53 5.32 14.28
N GLY A 162 15.16 4.91 15.38
CA GLY A 162 16.13 3.80 15.42
C GLY A 162 15.60 2.43 15.00
N ALA A 163 14.28 2.24 14.85
CA ALA A 163 13.75 1.04 14.21
C ALA A 163 13.97 1.04 12.70
N LEU A 164 14.08 2.22 12.07
CA LEU A 164 14.13 2.40 10.62
C LEU A 164 15.52 2.81 10.13
N ASN A 165 16.18 3.73 10.83
CA ASN A 165 17.42 4.35 10.40
C ASN A 165 18.39 4.56 11.56
N ASP A 166 19.69 4.51 11.29
CA ASP A 166 20.73 4.92 12.25
C ASP A 166 21.01 6.44 12.23
N ALA A 167 22.00 6.89 13.00
CA ALA A 167 22.40 8.30 13.08
C ALA A 167 23.01 8.85 11.77
N GLN A 168 23.53 7.98 10.92
CA GLN A 168 24.09 8.25 9.60
C GLN A 168 23.01 8.15 8.50
N ARG A 169 21.76 7.90 8.87
CA ARG A 169 20.62 7.73 7.95
C ARG A 169 20.73 6.47 7.07
N VAL A 170 21.46 5.46 7.52
CA VAL A 170 21.48 4.15 6.88
C VAL A 170 20.22 3.40 7.31
N ASN A 171 19.49 2.82 6.35
CA ASN A 171 18.32 1.99 6.65
C ASN A 171 18.74 0.75 7.47
N ILE A 172 17.87 0.31 8.37
CA ILE A 172 18.06 -0.91 9.18
C ILE A 172 16.97 -1.92 8.78
N PRO A 173 17.16 -2.71 7.70
CA PRO A 173 16.09 -3.57 7.18
C PRO A 173 15.57 -4.58 8.21
N THR A 174 16.46 -5.13 9.05
CA THR A 174 16.12 -6.16 10.05
C THR A 174 15.07 -5.72 11.07
N THR A 175 14.94 -4.42 11.33
CA THR A 175 13.92 -3.86 12.22
C THR A 175 12.93 -2.96 11.50
N GLY A 176 13.34 -2.39 10.36
CA GLY A 176 12.60 -1.36 9.63
C GLY A 176 11.61 -1.93 8.62
N GLU A 177 11.92 -3.07 8.01
CA GLU A 177 11.12 -3.65 6.92
C GLU A 177 9.64 -3.82 7.31
N GLN A 178 9.39 -4.28 8.53
CA GLN A 178 8.03 -4.50 9.03
C GLN A 178 7.17 -3.22 9.10
N TRP A 179 7.74 -2.04 8.90
CA TRP A 179 7.04 -0.75 8.92
C TRP A 179 6.84 -0.16 7.53
N GLU A 180 7.20 -0.87 6.46
CA GLU A 180 6.87 -0.47 5.10
C GLU A 180 5.36 -0.25 4.96
N ASN A 181 4.98 0.90 4.38
CA ASN A 181 3.59 1.33 4.17
C ASN A 181 2.71 1.40 5.44
N ALA A 182 3.31 1.27 6.64
CA ALA A 182 2.57 1.20 7.89
C ALA A 182 2.16 2.59 8.40
N PHE A 183 1.01 2.64 9.07
CA PHE A 183 0.58 3.85 9.78
C PHE A 183 1.31 3.97 11.13
N VAL A 184 2.26 4.89 11.21
CA VAL A 184 3.15 5.02 12.37
C VAL A 184 3.18 6.44 12.92
N GLU A 185 3.56 6.55 14.19
CA GLU A 185 3.82 7.80 14.88
C GLU A 185 5.22 7.79 15.48
N PHE A 186 5.97 8.87 15.27
CA PHE A 186 7.20 9.14 15.99
C PHE A 186 6.93 10.19 17.06
N GLN A 187 7.33 9.91 18.30
CA GLN A 187 7.19 10.83 19.42
C GLN A 187 8.57 11.33 19.89
N ASN A 188 8.59 12.53 20.49
CA ASN A 188 9.80 13.11 21.09
C ASN A 188 11.00 13.22 20.13
N VAL A 189 10.71 13.57 18.87
CA VAL A 189 11.73 13.84 17.84
C VAL A 189 11.95 15.34 17.67
N THR A 190 13.15 15.73 17.28
CA THR A 190 13.50 17.12 17.00
C THR A 190 13.72 17.30 15.51
N VAL A 191 13.09 18.31 14.91
CA VAL A 191 13.42 18.73 13.54
C VAL A 191 14.81 19.36 13.55
N THR A 192 15.74 18.79 12.79
CA THR A 192 17.13 19.27 12.71
C THR A 192 17.47 19.96 11.40
N GLU A 193 16.66 19.75 10.36
CA GLU A 193 16.91 20.27 9.02
C GLU A 193 15.59 20.40 8.25
N VAL A 194 15.47 21.46 7.46
CA VAL A 194 14.38 21.66 6.50
C VAL A 194 15.00 21.64 5.11
N ILE A 195 14.49 20.77 4.25
CA ILE A 195 15.05 20.47 2.94
C ILE A 195 14.00 20.80 1.88
N SER A 196 14.31 21.78 1.04
CA SER A 196 13.48 22.08 -0.13
C SER A 196 13.80 21.11 -1.27
N PHE A 197 12.77 20.59 -1.92
CA PHE A 197 12.88 19.77 -3.12
C PHE A 197 11.82 20.20 -4.16
N GLY A 198 11.98 19.77 -5.41
CA GLY A 198 11.31 20.36 -6.58
C GLY A 198 9.81 20.63 -6.42
N GLY A 199 9.32 21.73 -7.02
CA GLY A 199 7.90 22.09 -7.04
C GLY A 199 7.37 22.70 -5.74
N ASN A 200 8.19 23.50 -5.04
CA ASN A 200 7.88 24.12 -3.73
C ASN A 200 7.63 23.13 -2.58
N ARG A 201 8.09 21.87 -2.72
CA ARG A 201 7.89 20.83 -1.71
C ARG A 201 8.98 20.88 -0.66
N ILE A 202 8.61 20.53 0.57
CA ILE A 202 9.49 20.58 1.73
C ILE A 202 9.50 19.22 2.40
N SER A 203 10.70 18.69 2.65
CA SER A 203 10.90 17.60 3.58
C SER A 203 11.67 18.12 4.78
N PHE A 204 11.66 17.38 5.87
CA PHE A 204 12.44 17.73 7.05
C PHE A 204 13.07 16.49 7.65
N ASN A 205 14.24 16.69 8.26
CA ASN A 205 14.91 15.64 9.01
C ASN A 205 14.48 15.74 10.45
N VAL A 206 14.09 14.60 11.01
CA VAL A 206 13.84 14.47 12.43
C VAL A 206 14.86 13.53 13.05
N VAL A 207 15.27 13.86 14.28
CA VAL A 207 16.24 13.10 15.07
C VAL A 207 15.62 12.72 16.41
N ASP A 208 15.77 11.46 16.81
CA ASP A 208 15.36 10.98 18.14
C ASP A 208 16.42 11.27 19.22
N ALA A 209 16.10 11.01 20.49
CA ALA A 209 17.01 11.25 21.60
C ALA A 209 18.32 10.43 21.54
N ALA A 210 18.35 9.34 20.77
CA ALA A 210 19.53 8.50 20.56
C ALA A 210 20.37 8.96 19.35
N GLY A 211 19.94 9.99 18.63
CA GLY A 211 20.63 10.54 17.47
C GLY A 211 20.26 9.89 16.13
N ASN A 212 19.32 8.93 16.11
CA ASN A 212 18.88 8.29 14.88
C ASN A 212 18.09 9.27 14.01
N LYS A 213 18.23 9.19 12.69
CA LYS A 213 17.76 10.24 11.77
C LYS A 213 16.95 9.68 10.61
N ILE A 214 15.81 10.30 10.32
CA ILE A 214 14.96 9.96 9.15
C ILE A 214 14.52 11.22 8.39
N ASN A 215 14.20 11.07 7.10
CA ASN A 215 13.48 12.10 6.33
C ASN A 215 11.97 11.92 6.46
N VAL A 216 11.26 13.01 6.67
CA VAL A 216 9.80 13.04 6.50
C VAL A 216 9.50 13.97 5.34
N SER A 217 8.80 13.46 4.33
CA SER A 217 8.41 14.21 3.14
C SER A 217 6.91 14.05 2.88
N ASP A 218 6.28 15.08 2.31
CA ASP A 218 4.91 14.98 1.85
C ASP A 218 4.80 14.08 0.60
N ARG A 219 3.60 13.58 0.32
CA ARG A 219 3.25 12.86 -0.93
C ARG A 219 1.97 13.42 -1.55
N PHE A 220 1.70 14.70 -1.32
CA PHE A 220 0.46 15.37 -1.75
C PHE A 220 0.68 16.15 -3.04
N LEU A 221 -0.40 16.40 -3.78
CA LEU A 221 -0.41 17.43 -4.83
C LEU A 221 0.02 18.75 -4.19
N ALA A 222 1.02 19.41 -4.78
CA ALA A 222 1.39 20.76 -4.37
C ALA A 222 0.15 21.67 -4.53
N GLN A 223 -0.20 22.38 -3.45
CA GLN A 223 -1.27 23.39 -3.45
C GLN A 223 -0.83 24.64 -4.21
#